data_AF-A0AAN8Q9P6-F1
#
_entry.id   AF-A0AAN8Q9P6-F1
#
_cell.length_a   1.000
_cell.length_b   1.000
_cell.length_c   1.000
_cell.angle_alpha   90.00
_cell.angle_beta   90.00
_cell.angle_gamma   90.00
#
_symmetry.space_group_name_H-M   'P 1'
#
loop_
_entity.id
_entity.type
_entity.pdbx_description
1 polymer ?
#
loop_
_entity_poly.entity_id
_entity_poly.type
_entity_poly.pdbx_seq_one_letter_code
_entity_poly.pdbx_strand_id
1 'polypeptide(L)'
;MVESTRDPVFLTGVCISPDYPLTLDTRVKLTAYHVKDKTHSMRSFLGFTSFSIRDLLRTKEPQLSLSLRSGDGRTEVGEVKVGRLQTRDMEHREGDDNTSDIPGHKCPLLCDSLHGSMHDRDNSPMMRAVFRSPVCKVYRFQTESSRWMLVREQMSESSLSTTLPKQLLSCYIQEDMRR
;
A
#
# COMPACT_ATOMS: atom_id res chain seq x y z
N MET A 1 5.93 -14.94 3.26
CA MET A 1 7.07 -15.75 2.75
C MET A 1 6.47 -16.86 1.92
N VAL A 2 7.11 -17.23 0.81
CA VAL A 2 6.65 -18.33 -0.05
C VAL A 2 7.71 -19.42 -0.01
N GLU A 3 7.30 -20.66 0.25
CA GLU A 3 8.21 -21.79 0.46
C GLU A 3 8.27 -22.70 -0.78
N SER A 4 9.47 -23.20 -1.07
CA SER A 4 9.70 -24.29 -2.04
C SER A 4 9.17 -24.07 -3.47
N THR A 5 9.26 -22.84 -3.99
CA THR A 5 8.88 -22.53 -5.39
C THR A 5 9.89 -21.64 -6.08
N ARG A 6 10.04 -21.82 -7.40
CA ARG A 6 10.83 -20.96 -8.30
C ARG A 6 9.99 -19.82 -8.90
N ASP A 7 8.67 -19.88 -8.76
CA ASP A 7 7.72 -18.85 -9.19
C ASP A 7 6.84 -18.43 -7.99
N PRO A 8 7.41 -17.67 -7.03
CA PRO A 8 6.69 -17.30 -5.81
C PRO A 8 5.65 -16.20 -6.08
N VAL A 9 4.39 -16.51 -5.78
CA VAL A 9 3.32 -15.51 -5.75
C VAL A 9 3.17 -14.96 -4.34
N PHE A 10 3.41 -13.66 -4.19
CA PHE A 10 3.23 -12.98 -2.90
C PHE A 10 1.79 -12.49 -2.77
N LEU A 11 1.08 -12.97 -1.75
CA LEU A 11 -0.29 -12.54 -1.43
C LEU A 11 -0.34 -11.26 -0.57
N THR A 12 0.81 -10.61 -0.39
CA THR A 12 0.97 -9.39 0.42
C THR A 12 1.29 -8.22 -0.51
N GLY A 13 0.52 -7.14 -0.39
CA GLY A 13 0.77 -5.87 -1.08
C GLY A 13 1.36 -4.81 -0.14
N VAL A 14 1.88 -3.73 -0.72
CA VAL A 14 2.30 -2.53 0.00
C VAL A 14 1.34 -1.40 -0.34
N CYS A 15 0.83 -0.73 0.70
CA CYS A 15 0.05 0.49 0.56
C CYS A 15 0.90 1.67 1.01
N ILE A 16 0.81 2.78 0.29
CA ILE A 16 1.55 4.00 0.61
C ILE A 16 0.55 5.03 1.12
N SER A 17 0.81 5.58 2.31
CA SER A 17 -0.08 6.54 2.97
C SER A 17 -0.18 7.84 2.16
N PRO A 18 -1.37 8.47 2.08
CA PRO A 18 -1.53 9.81 1.49
C PRO A 18 -0.73 10.89 2.22
N ASP A 19 -0.39 10.68 3.49
CA ASP A 19 0.43 11.61 4.28
C ASP A 19 1.89 11.67 3.81
N TYR A 20 2.30 10.72 2.95
CA TYR A 20 3.60 10.71 2.30
C TYR A 20 3.42 11.06 0.81
N PRO A 21 3.72 12.29 0.37
CA PRO A 21 3.44 12.70 -0.99
C PRO A 21 4.32 11.90 -1.96
N LEU A 22 3.70 10.91 -2.62
CA LEU A 22 4.32 10.24 -3.75
C LEU A 22 4.23 11.15 -4.96
N THR A 23 5.36 11.29 -5.65
CA THR A 23 5.43 11.91 -6.97
C THR A 23 5.50 10.82 -8.02
N LEU A 24 5.19 11.15 -9.27
CA LEU A 24 5.40 10.24 -10.40
C LEU A 24 6.86 9.79 -10.52
N ASP A 25 7.79 10.61 -10.04
CA ASP A 25 9.22 10.35 -10.09
C ASP A 25 9.74 9.59 -8.87
N THR A 26 8.89 9.29 -7.87
CA THR A 26 9.27 8.46 -6.74
C THR A 26 9.67 7.07 -7.23
N ARG A 27 10.88 6.64 -6.85
CA ARG A 27 11.43 5.33 -7.23
C ARG A 27 11.22 4.31 -6.12
N VAL A 28 10.70 3.15 -6.48
CA VAL A 28 10.55 1.99 -5.62
C VAL A 28 11.66 1.00 -5.96
N LYS A 29 12.43 0.57 -4.95
CA LYS A 29 13.44 -0.48 -5.08
C LYS A 29 12.91 -1.77 -4.47
N LEU A 30 12.86 -2.82 -5.28
CA LEU A 30 12.53 -4.17 -4.85
C LEU A 30 13.82 -4.95 -4.66
N THR A 31 13.92 -5.69 -3.56
CA THR A 31 15.06 -6.57 -3.29
C THR A 31 14.56 -7.94 -2.89
N ALA A 32 15.04 -8.97 -3.58
CA ALA A 32 14.65 -10.35 -3.36
C ALA A 32 15.73 -11.08 -2.54
N TYR A 33 15.28 -11.90 -1.60
CA TYR A 33 16.13 -12.72 -0.76
C TYR A 33 15.59 -14.15 -0.73
N HIS A 34 16.51 -15.11 -0.73
CA HIS A 34 16.22 -16.50 -0.40
C HIS A 34 16.46 -16.73 1.09
N VAL A 35 15.47 -17.28 1.77
CA VAL A 35 15.53 -17.58 3.21
C VAL A 35 15.95 -19.04 3.35
N LYS A 36 17.14 -19.31 3.90
CA LYS A 36 17.68 -20.67 4.04
C LYS A 36 17.20 -21.37 5.32
N ASP A 37 17.07 -20.63 6.41
CA ASP A 37 16.61 -21.16 7.70
C ASP A 37 15.77 -20.10 8.45
N LYS A 38 14.63 -20.52 8.99
CA LYS A 38 13.70 -19.64 9.72
C LYS A 38 14.24 -19.25 11.10
N THR A 39 15.17 -20.03 11.66
CA THR A 39 15.65 -19.89 13.04
C THR A 39 16.83 -18.92 13.20
N HIS A 40 17.74 -18.86 12.23
CA HIS A 40 18.98 -18.07 12.32
C HIS A 40 19.00 -16.77 11.50
N SER A 41 17.87 -16.35 10.94
CA SER A 41 17.77 -15.13 10.10
C SER A 41 18.73 -15.09 8.90
N MET A 42 19.25 -16.24 8.47
CA MET A 42 20.22 -16.31 7.37
C MET A 42 19.48 -16.17 6.02
N ARG A 43 19.64 -14.99 5.42
CA ARG A 43 19.05 -14.63 4.12
C ARG A 43 20.16 -14.45 3.10
N SER A 44 20.06 -15.12 1.95
CA SER A 44 20.95 -14.88 0.82
C SER A 44 20.28 -13.95 -0.18
N PHE A 45 20.98 -12.87 -0.53
CA PHE A 45 20.54 -11.93 -1.56
C PHE A 45 20.42 -12.64 -2.91
N LEU A 46 19.29 -12.44 -3.60
CA LEU A 46 19.05 -12.96 -4.94
C LEU A 46 19.25 -11.89 -6.00
N GLY A 47 18.70 -10.69 -5.76
CA GLY A 47 18.77 -9.61 -6.74
C GLY A 47 17.94 -8.40 -6.34
N PHE A 48 18.03 -7.34 -7.14
CA PHE A 48 17.23 -6.14 -7.00
C PHE A 48 16.75 -5.60 -8.34
N THR A 49 15.68 -4.82 -8.30
CA THR A 49 15.21 -4.02 -9.43
C THR A 49 14.58 -2.73 -8.91
N SER A 50 14.33 -1.77 -9.78
CA SER A 50 13.68 -0.52 -9.38
C SER A 50 12.84 0.05 -10.52
N PHE A 51 11.74 0.68 -10.15
CA PHE A 51 10.81 1.34 -11.08
C PHE A 51 10.29 2.63 -10.46
N SER A 52 9.85 3.57 -11.29
CA SER A 52 9.15 4.77 -10.82
C SER A 52 7.64 4.52 -10.75
N ILE A 53 6.93 5.30 -9.93
CA ILE A 53 5.46 5.29 -9.92
C ILE A 53 4.91 5.57 -11.33
N ARG A 54 5.57 6.46 -12.08
CA ARG A 54 5.24 6.74 -13.50
C ARG A 54 5.28 5.48 -14.36
N ASP A 55 6.32 4.65 -14.22
CA ASP A 55 6.48 3.43 -15.02
C ASP A 55 5.32 2.48 -14.76
N LEU A 56 4.93 2.31 -13.49
CA LEU A 56 3.80 1.46 -13.09
C LEU A 56 2.45 2.01 -13.58
N LEU A 57 2.26 3.33 -13.58
CA LEU A 57 0.99 3.95 -14.00
C LEU A 57 0.83 4.02 -15.53
N ARG A 58 1.93 4.10 -16.28
CA ARG A 58 1.92 4.20 -17.75
C ARG A 58 1.64 2.86 -18.43
N THR A 59 1.82 1.73 -17.76
CA THR A 59 1.60 0.41 -18.38
C THR A 59 0.14 0.31 -18.83
N LYS A 60 -0.08 -0.22 -20.05
CA LYS A 60 -1.43 -0.57 -20.51
C LYS A 60 -1.94 -1.84 -19.83
N GLU A 61 -1.01 -2.72 -19.44
CA GLU A 61 -1.28 -3.95 -18.72
C GLU A 61 -1.47 -3.70 -17.22
N PRO A 62 -2.20 -4.56 -16.49
CA PRO A 62 -2.38 -4.42 -15.05
C PRO A 62 -1.08 -4.61 -14.25
N GLN A 63 -0.02 -5.08 -14.90
CA GLN A 63 1.26 -5.42 -14.29
C GLN A 63 2.44 -4.84 -15.06
N LEU A 64 3.53 -4.58 -14.34
CA LEU A 64 4.83 -4.16 -14.84
C LEU A 64 5.82 -5.31 -14.65
N SER A 65 6.32 -5.87 -15.75
CA SER A 65 7.40 -6.87 -15.75
C SER A 65 8.76 -6.18 -15.66
N LEU A 66 9.59 -6.61 -14.71
CA LEU A 66 10.91 -6.06 -14.45
C LEU A 66 11.95 -7.18 -14.33
N SER A 67 13.08 -7.02 -15.02
CA SER A 67 14.24 -7.90 -14.80
C SER A 67 14.83 -7.67 -13.42
N LEU A 68 14.99 -8.75 -12.65
CA LEU A 68 15.73 -8.80 -11.41
C LEU A 68 17.22 -8.93 -11.73
N ARG A 69 18.05 -8.07 -11.14
CA ARG A 69 19.49 -8.02 -11.42
C ARG A 69 20.31 -8.41 -10.20
N SER A 70 21.47 -9.01 -10.44
CA SER A 70 22.47 -9.34 -9.43
C SER A 70 22.95 -8.08 -8.67
N GLY A 71 23.73 -8.27 -7.60
CA GLY A 71 24.22 -7.18 -6.74
C GLY A 71 25.08 -6.15 -7.48
N ASP A 72 25.70 -6.56 -8.59
CA ASP A 72 26.47 -5.70 -9.50
C ASP A 72 25.60 -4.97 -10.55
N GLY A 73 24.31 -5.31 -10.63
CA GLY A 73 23.36 -4.78 -11.60
C GLY A 73 23.58 -5.22 -13.04
N ARG A 74 24.53 -6.12 -13.33
CA ARG A 74 24.91 -6.48 -14.71
C ARG A 74 24.17 -7.70 -15.21
N THR A 75 24.10 -8.73 -14.38
CA THR A 75 23.49 -10.02 -14.75
C THR A 75 22.02 -10.06 -14.36
N GLU A 76 21.18 -10.44 -15.31
CA GLU A 76 19.77 -10.77 -15.04
C GLU A 76 19.69 -12.14 -14.36
N VAL A 77 19.01 -12.19 -13.22
CA VAL A 77 18.93 -13.36 -12.34
C VAL A 77 17.49 -13.85 -12.17
N GLY A 78 16.51 -13.15 -12.75
CA GLY A 78 15.09 -13.52 -12.75
C GLY A 78 14.19 -12.39 -13.22
N GLU A 79 12.88 -12.60 -13.12
CA GLU A 79 11.85 -11.62 -13.44
C GLU A 79 10.99 -11.34 -12.19
N VAL A 80 10.55 -10.10 -12.02
CA VAL A 80 9.55 -9.70 -11.03
C VAL A 80 8.41 -8.98 -11.74
N LYS A 81 7.18 -9.44 -11.49
CA LYS A 81 5.96 -8.78 -11.98
C LYS A 81 5.31 -7.99 -10.86
N VAL A 82 5.12 -6.70 -11.10
CA VAL A 82 4.52 -5.76 -10.14
C VAL A 82 3.15 -5.36 -10.63
N GLY A 83 2.11 -5.82 -9.95
CA GLY A 83 0.73 -5.45 -10.26
C GLY A 83 0.28 -4.17 -9.57
N ARG A 84 -0.50 -3.35 -10.29
CA ARG A 84 -1.37 -2.36 -9.64
C ARG A 84 -2.58 -3.09 -9.09
N LEU A 85 -2.91 -2.86 -7.83
CA LEU A 85 -4.19 -3.29 -7.31
C LEU A 85 -5.22 -2.20 -7.67
N GLN A 86 -5.92 -2.36 -8.81
CA GLN A 86 -7.11 -1.57 -9.08
C GLN A 86 -8.27 -2.22 -8.32
N THR A 87 -8.79 -1.53 -7.31
CA THR A 87 -9.98 -1.96 -6.54
C THR A 87 -11.26 -1.97 -7.39
N ARG A 88 -11.19 -1.57 -8.67
CA ARG A 88 -12.32 -1.57 -9.61
C ARG A 88 -12.60 -2.93 -10.27
N ASP A 89 -11.65 -3.87 -10.27
CA ASP A 89 -11.86 -5.22 -10.85
C ASP A 89 -12.75 -6.13 -9.98
N MET A 90 -13.36 -5.60 -8.92
CA MET A 90 -14.33 -6.30 -8.07
C MET A 90 -15.78 -6.18 -8.54
N GLU A 91 -16.07 -5.34 -9.54
CA GLU A 91 -17.40 -5.14 -10.08
C GLU A 91 -17.43 -5.61 -11.54
N HIS A 92 -17.79 -6.87 -11.76
CA HIS A 92 -18.00 -7.36 -13.12
C HIS A 92 -19.38 -6.90 -13.64
N ARG A 93 -19.34 -6.08 -14.70
CA ARG A 93 -20.43 -5.58 -15.58
C ARG A 93 -21.39 -4.59 -14.92
N GLU A 94 -21.78 -3.48 -15.53
CA GLU A 94 -22.30 -3.28 -16.90
C GLU A 94 -22.40 -1.75 -17.14
N GLY A 95 -22.12 -1.24 -18.35
CA GLY A 95 -22.30 0.18 -18.63
C GLY A 95 -21.43 0.69 -19.76
N ASP A 96 -22.03 0.71 -20.95
CA ASP A 96 -21.57 1.37 -22.16
C ASP A 96 -21.49 2.91 -21.98
N ASP A 97 -20.79 3.54 -22.91
CA ASP A 97 -20.93 4.94 -23.36
C ASP A 97 -19.73 5.92 -23.20
N ASN A 98 -19.34 6.33 -24.40
CA ASN A 98 -18.55 7.40 -24.99
C ASN A 98 -17.87 8.55 -24.21
N THR A 99 -16.69 8.86 -24.78
CA THR A 99 -16.12 10.19 -25.13
C THR A 99 -15.93 11.26 -24.05
N SER A 100 -14.68 11.68 -23.84
CA SER A 100 -14.10 12.91 -24.43
C SER A 100 -13.00 13.53 -23.55
N ASP A 101 -11.94 13.95 -24.25
CA ASP A 101 -11.06 15.10 -24.02
C ASP A 101 -10.27 15.29 -22.70
N ILE A 102 -8.96 15.39 -22.92
CA ILE A 102 -7.95 15.95 -22.03
C ILE A 102 -8.19 17.46 -21.88
N PRO A 103 -8.13 18.00 -20.65
CA PRO A 103 -7.28 19.17 -20.43
C PRO A 103 -6.32 18.97 -19.26
N GLY A 104 -5.08 19.43 -19.47
CA GLY A 104 -3.95 19.24 -18.57
C GLY A 104 -3.98 20.06 -17.28
N HIS A 105 -2.98 19.75 -16.45
CA HIS A 105 -2.45 20.55 -15.35
C HIS A 105 -3.40 20.88 -14.20
N LYS A 106 -3.63 19.88 -13.37
CA LYS A 106 -3.49 19.97 -11.91
C LYS A 106 -3.28 18.54 -11.42
N CYS A 107 -2.17 18.26 -10.76
CA CYS A 107 -1.95 17.00 -10.06
C CYS A 107 -2.37 17.20 -8.60
N PRO A 108 -3.66 17.08 -8.23
CA PRO A 108 -3.99 16.78 -6.86
C PRO A 108 -3.53 15.35 -6.63
N LEU A 109 -2.49 15.22 -5.80
CA LEU A 109 -2.01 14.01 -5.13
C LEU A 109 -2.64 12.70 -5.66
N LEU A 110 -1.88 11.97 -6.48
CA LEU A 110 -2.22 10.64 -7.06
C LEU A 110 -2.70 9.58 -6.03
N CYS A 111 -2.62 9.92 -4.76
CA CYS A 111 -3.16 9.18 -3.63
C CYS A 111 -4.68 8.97 -3.73
N ASP A 112 -5.43 9.92 -4.29
CA ASP A 112 -6.90 9.79 -4.42
C ASP A 112 -7.30 8.72 -5.46
N SER A 113 -6.54 8.60 -6.56
CA SER A 113 -6.83 7.62 -7.61
C SER A 113 -6.44 6.19 -7.24
N LEU A 114 -5.53 6.00 -6.28
CA LEU A 114 -5.13 4.69 -5.75
C LEU A 114 -6.12 4.15 -4.69
N HIS A 115 -7.04 4.99 -4.22
CA HIS A 115 -8.04 4.65 -3.20
C HIS A 115 -9.50 4.69 -3.70
N GLY A 116 -9.72 5.00 -4.98
CA GLY A 116 -10.99 5.49 -5.53
C GLY A 116 -12.19 4.55 -5.61
N SER A 117 -12.28 3.46 -4.84
CA SER A 117 -13.47 2.58 -4.86
C SER A 117 -13.95 2.10 -3.48
N MET A 118 -13.15 2.22 -2.42
CA MET A 118 -13.69 1.99 -1.08
C MET A 118 -14.14 3.33 -0.56
N HIS A 119 -15.47 3.53 -0.49
CA HIS A 119 -16.05 4.61 0.28
C HIS A 119 -15.52 4.48 1.71
N ASP A 120 -14.47 5.25 1.99
CA ASP A 120 -13.74 5.28 3.24
C ASP A 120 -14.60 6.00 4.29
N ARG A 121 -15.77 5.43 4.59
CA ARG A 121 -16.69 5.95 5.63
C ARG A 121 -15.96 6.08 6.97
N ASP A 122 -14.93 5.26 7.16
CA ASP A 122 -14.13 5.19 8.39
C ASP A 122 -12.93 6.15 8.40
N ASN A 123 -12.60 6.83 7.30
CA ASN A 123 -11.52 7.82 7.22
C ASN A 123 -12.07 9.22 6.88
N SER A 124 -13.14 9.56 7.59
CA SER A 124 -13.70 10.91 7.53
C SER A 124 -12.59 11.97 7.80
N PRO A 125 -12.77 13.21 7.31
CA PRO A 125 -11.85 14.31 7.64
C PRO A 125 -11.61 14.46 9.14
N MET A 126 -12.61 14.13 9.97
CA MET A 126 -12.49 14.11 11.42
C MET A 126 -11.50 13.03 11.90
N MET A 127 -11.60 11.80 11.37
CA MET A 127 -10.67 10.71 11.70
C MET A 127 -9.23 11.07 11.30
N ARG A 128 -9.04 11.70 10.13
CA ARG A 128 -7.71 12.18 9.68
C ARG A 128 -7.14 13.29 10.55
N ALA A 129 -7.98 14.07 11.22
CA ALA A 129 -7.52 15.12 12.13
C ALA A 129 -6.94 14.53 13.44
N VAL A 130 -7.50 13.41 13.92
CA VAL A 130 -7.08 12.80 15.19
C VAL A 130 -6.09 11.65 15.03
N PHE A 131 -6.15 10.87 13.95
CA PHE A 131 -5.23 9.76 13.71
C PHE A 131 -4.05 10.17 12.83
N ARG A 132 -2.85 9.72 13.23
CA ARG A 132 -1.57 9.99 12.55
C ARG A 132 -0.81 8.70 12.32
N SER A 133 0.22 8.78 11.49
CA SER A 133 1.15 7.68 11.25
C SER A 133 0.46 6.38 10.80
N PRO A 134 -0.46 6.40 9.81
CA PRO A 134 -1.18 5.19 9.44
C PRO A 134 -0.22 4.17 8.80
N VAL A 135 -0.23 2.94 9.33
CA VAL A 135 0.41 1.77 8.76
C VAL A 135 -0.69 0.87 8.22
N CYS A 136 -0.54 0.42 6.97
CA CYS A 136 -1.54 -0.39 6.29
C CYS A 136 -0.90 -1.62 5.64
N LYS A 137 -1.41 -2.81 5.94
CA LYS A 137 -1.10 -4.05 5.23
C LYS A 137 -2.35 -4.55 4.51
N VAL A 138 -2.17 -5.01 3.28
CA VAL A 138 -3.26 -5.54 2.47
C VAL A 138 -2.93 -6.96 2.02
N TYR A 139 -3.86 -7.88 2.27
CA TYR A 139 -3.77 -9.29 1.98
C TYR A 139 -4.83 -9.70 0.96
N ARG A 140 -4.52 -10.67 0.11
CA ARG A 140 -5.43 -11.22 -0.90
C ARG A 140 -5.63 -12.71 -0.72
N PHE A 141 -6.89 -13.13 -0.78
CA PHE A 141 -7.29 -14.52 -0.66
C PHE A 141 -8.27 -14.88 -1.76
N GLN A 142 -8.22 -16.12 -2.25
CA GLN A 142 -9.32 -16.69 -3.03
C GLN A 142 -10.32 -17.30 -2.06
N THR A 143 -11.60 -16.98 -2.26
CA THR A 143 -12.71 -17.62 -1.53
C THR A 143 -13.06 -18.96 -2.16
N GLU A 144 -13.83 -19.79 -1.47
CA GLU A 144 -14.36 -21.05 -2.02
C GLU A 144 -15.16 -20.83 -3.33
N SER A 145 -15.78 -19.67 -3.47
CA SER A 145 -16.50 -19.26 -4.68
C SER A 145 -15.59 -18.78 -5.83
N SER A 146 -14.27 -18.93 -5.73
CA SER A 146 -13.27 -18.37 -6.66
C SER A 146 -13.31 -16.85 -6.82
N ARG A 147 -14.03 -16.14 -5.93
CA ARG A 147 -13.99 -14.68 -5.85
C ARG A 147 -12.80 -14.24 -5.01
N TRP A 148 -12.18 -13.12 -5.39
CA TRP A 148 -11.10 -12.51 -4.63
C TRP A 148 -11.63 -11.79 -3.39
N MET A 149 -11.03 -12.07 -2.24
CA MET A 149 -11.23 -11.35 -0.99
C MET A 149 -9.99 -10.50 -0.70
N LEU A 150 -10.22 -9.26 -0.27
CA LEU A 150 -9.18 -8.33 0.14
C LEU A 150 -9.34 -8.05 1.64
N VAL A 151 -8.29 -8.27 2.43
CA VAL A 151 -8.27 -7.96 3.86
C VAL A 151 -7.26 -6.85 4.10
N ARG A 152 -7.69 -5.78 4.77
CA ARG A 152 -6.85 -4.63 5.09
C ARG A 152 -6.68 -4.50 6.61
N GLU A 153 -5.45 -4.57 7.07
CA GLU A 153 -5.05 -4.34 8.46
C GLU A 153 -4.48 -2.91 8.55
N GLN A 154 -5.19 -2.01 9.23
CA GLN A 154 -4.74 -0.64 9.47
C GLN A 154 -4.44 -0.41 10.96
N MET A 155 -3.32 0.23 11.23
CA MET A 155 -2.95 0.77 12.54
C MET A 155 -2.65 2.25 12.40
N SER A 156 -3.02 3.07 13.38
CA SER A 156 -2.71 4.49 13.41
C SER A 156 -2.61 4.98 14.85
N GLU A 157 -1.79 5.99 15.08
CA GLU A 157 -1.63 6.63 16.38
C GLU A 157 -2.73 7.68 16.57
N SER A 158 -3.46 7.65 17.68
CA SER A 158 -4.42 8.71 17.98
C SER A 158 -3.74 9.84 18.75
N SER A 159 -3.82 11.07 18.25
CA SER A 159 -3.42 12.27 19.01
C SER A 159 -4.19 12.42 20.32
N LEU A 160 -5.41 11.86 20.40
CA LEU A 160 -6.23 11.83 21.62
C LEU A 160 -5.58 11.01 22.76
N SER A 161 -4.70 10.06 22.44
CA SER A 161 -3.99 9.25 23.43
C SER A 161 -3.14 10.09 24.39
N THR A 162 -2.74 11.29 23.98
CA THR A 162 -2.01 12.24 24.83
C THR A 162 -2.87 13.38 25.34
N THR A 163 -3.89 13.80 24.57
CA THR A 163 -4.76 14.93 24.93
C THR A 163 -5.81 14.56 25.97
N LEU A 164 -6.48 13.41 25.81
CA LEU A 164 -7.56 13.00 26.72
C LEU A 164 -7.07 12.79 28.15
N PRO A 165 -5.95 12.07 28.42
CA PRO A 165 -5.46 11.92 29.79
C PRO A 165 -5.12 13.25 30.45
N LYS A 166 -4.54 14.20 29.69
CA LYS A 166 -4.23 15.54 30.20
C LYS A 166 -5.49 16.32 30.56
N GLN A 167 -6.51 16.30 29.71
CA GLN A 167 -7.78 16.98 29.98
C GLN A 167 -8.49 16.38 31.19
N LEU A 168 -8.54 15.06 31.29
CA LEU A 168 -9.13 14.36 32.44
C LEU A 168 -8.40 14.74 33.75
N LEU A 169 -7.06 14.77 33.72
CA LEU A 169 -6.27 15.17 34.89
C LEU A 169 -6.52 16.64 35.27
N SER A 170 -6.58 17.55 34.30
CA SER A 170 -6.91 18.95 34.54
C SER A 170 -8.30 19.10 35.17
N CYS A 171 -9.31 18.39 34.65
CA CYS A 171 -10.66 18.40 35.23
C CYS A 171 -10.67 17.86 36.66
N TYR A 172 -9.94 16.77 36.92
CA TYR A 172 -9.81 16.19 38.25
C TYR A 172 -9.20 17.18 39.25
N ILE A 173 -8.09 17.84 38.89
CA ILE A 173 -7.46 18.86 39.72
C ILE A 173 -8.43 20.02 39.98
N GLN A 174 -9.16 20.47 38.98
CA GLN A 174 -10.15 21.55 39.14
C GLN A 174 -11.29 21.15 40.08
N GLU A 175 -11.77 19.91 40.02
CA GLU A 175 -12.79 19.41 40.95
C GLU A 175 -12.24 19.35 42.38
N ASP A 176 -11.02 18.84 42.56
CA ASP A 176 -10.36 18.72 43.86
C ASP A 176 -10.13 20.10 44.51
N MET A 177 -9.69 21.09 43.74
CA MET A 177 -9.53 22.48 44.22
C MET A 177 -10.85 23.15 44.61
N ARG A 178 -12.00 22.62 44.17
CA ARG A 178 -13.34 23.16 44.46
C ARG A 178 -14.02 22.43 45.64
N ARG A 179 -13.39 21.40 46.18
CA ARG A 179 -13.82 20.71 47.42
C ARG A 179 -13.27 21.42 48.65
#